data_AF-A0A6A5AEK2-F1
#
_entry.id   AF-A0A6A5AEK2-F1
#
_cell.length_a   1.000
_cell.length_b   1.000
_cell.length_c   1.000
_cell.angle_alpha   90.00
_cell.angle_beta   90.00
_cell.angle_gamma   90.00
#
_symmetry.space_group_name_H-M   'P 1'
#
loop_
_entity.id
_entity.type
_entity.pdbx_description
1 polymer ?
#
loop_
_entity_poly.entity_id
_entity_poly.type
_entity_poly.pdbx_seq_one_letter_code
_entity_poly.pdbx_strand_id
1 'polypeptide(L)'
;MGQPLFERVAALLRDKTAVAAIASQEASKIQERLQVAINKLTQRIDEDPDHKAEWAREKARAETLLKQWLLAQRQRSLQQEHDELMDMPKVRAESMKATHADVHRSMERTNRALRAQIELSEEVRRRMGDGTNDLKKTHERYAEVKEKLKQTQRLLKELDHQAYMGKVWIAAGMFVFAAVVLL
;
A
#
# COMPACT_ATOMS: atom_id res chain seq x y z
N MET A 1 -25.37 4.32 3.90
CA MET A 1 -25.60 2.92 3.44
C MET A 1 -24.38 1.98 3.56
N GLY A 2 -23.25 2.37 4.18
CA GLY A 2 -22.08 1.48 4.37
C GLY A 2 -21.97 0.82 5.76
N GLN A 3 -22.59 1.42 6.79
CA GLN A 3 -22.58 0.94 8.17
C GLN A 3 -22.98 -0.54 8.37
N PRO A 4 -24.04 -1.09 7.74
CA PRO A 4 -24.40 -2.50 7.94
C PRO A 4 -23.37 -3.47 7.35
N LEU A 5 -22.58 -3.05 6.35
CA LEU A 5 -21.51 -3.85 5.77
C LEU A 5 -20.29 -3.90 6.67
N PHE A 6 -19.90 -2.75 7.26
CA PHE A 6 -18.77 -2.68 8.18
C PHE A 6 -19.03 -3.45 9.48
N GLU A 7 -20.25 -3.38 10.03
CA GLU A 7 -20.63 -4.16 11.22
C GLU A 7 -20.68 -5.65 10.94
N ARG A 8 -21.20 -6.05 9.78
CA ARG A 8 -21.19 -7.46 9.36
C ARG A 8 -19.78 -8.01 9.22
N VAL A 9 -18.86 -7.25 8.63
CA VAL A 9 -17.45 -7.67 8.48
C VAL A 9 -16.74 -7.68 9.84
N ALA A 10 -17.01 -6.71 10.70
CA ALA A 10 -16.47 -6.69 12.06
C ALA A 10 -16.98 -7.87 12.91
N ALA A 11 -18.26 -8.24 12.78
CA ALA A 11 -18.84 -9.40 13.45
C ALA A 11 -18.23 -10.70 12.94
N LEU A 12 -18.06 -10.83 11.61
CA LEU A 12 -17.38 -11.97 11.01
C LEU A 12 -15.93 -12.06 11.51
N LEU A 13 -15.17 -10.97 11.50
CA LEU A 13 -13.77 -10.96 11.96
C LEU A 13 -13.61 -11.32 13.46
N ARG A 14 -14.62 -11.11 14.29
CA ARG A 14 -14.61 -11.55 15.70
C ARG A 14 -14.78 -13.07 15.82
N ASP A 15 -15.53 -13.67 14.93
CA ASP A 15 -15.75 -15.12 14.91
C ASP A 15 -14.81 -15.80 13.91
N LYS A 16 -13.63 -16.18 14.39
CA LYS A 16 -12.61 -16.88 13.59
C LYS A 16 -13.14 -18.14 12.91
N THR A 17 -14.14 -18.81 13.48
CA THR A 17 -14.75 -20.02 12.92
C THR A 17 -15.72 -19.69 11.79
N ALA A 18 -16.48 -18.61 11.91
CA ALA A 18 -17.34 -18.11 10.84
C ALA A 18 -16.54 -17.63 9.62
N VAL A 19 -15.39 -16.97 9.81
CA VAL A 19 -14.51 -16.55 8.69
C VAL A 19 -13.94 -17.76 7.93
N ALA A 20 -13.62 -18.84 8.64
CA ALA A 20 -13.12 -20.07 8.05
C ALA A 20 -14.22 -20.83 7.26
N ALA A 21 -15.49 -20.67 7.63
CA ALA A 21 -16.62 -21.34 6.99
C ALA A 21 -17.11 -20.66 5.68
N ILE A 22 -16.77 -19.39 5.44
CA ILE A 22 -17.23 -18.64 4.26
C ILE A 22 -16.61 -19.23 2.98
N ALA A 23 -17.37 -19.38 1.91
CA ALA A 23 -16.83 -19.85 0.63
C ALA A 23 -15.87 -18.81 0.00
N SER A 24 -14.82 -19.25 -0.71
CA SER A 24 -13.85 -18.35 -1.37
C SER A 24 -14.53 -17.30 -2.27
N GLN A 25 -15.61 -17.68 -2.96
CA GLN A 25 -16.42 -16.76 -3.79
C GLN A 25 -17.21 -15.72 -2.99
N GLU A 26 -17.61 -16.02 -1.76
CA GLU A 26 -18.30 -15.06 -0.89
C GLU A 26 -17.28 -14.11 -0.25
N ALA A 27 -16.08 -14.60 0.05
CA ALA A 27 -15.00 -13.78 0.59
C ALA A 27 -14.51 -12.72 -0.41
N SER A 28 -14.39 -13.07 -1.69
CA SER A 28 -14.05 -12.10 -2.76
C SER A 28 -15.14 -11.05 -2.96
N LYS A 29 -16.43 -11.46 -2.96
CA LYS A 29 -17.56 -10.52 -3.02
C LYS A 29 -17.60 -9.57 -1.83
N ILE A 30 -17.31 -10.04 -0.61
CA ILE A 30 -17.23 -9.18 0.58
C ILE A 30 -16.09 -8.16 0.43
N GLN A 31 -14.92 -8.60 -0.06
CA GLN A 31 -13.77 -7.74 -0.32
C GLN A 31 -14.08 -6.65 -1.37
N GLU A 32 -14.67 -7.02 -2.50
CA GLU A 32 -15.06 -6.07 -3.55
C GLU A 32 -16.06 -5.04 -3.03
N ARG A 33 -17.07 -5.47 -2.25
CA ARG A 33 -18.05 -4.55 -1.66
C ARG A 33 -17.42 -3.60 -0.64
N LEU A 34 -16.42 -4.05 0.11
CA LEU A 34 -15.66 -3.20 1.02
C LEU A 34 -14.82 -2.17 0.26
N GLN A 35 -14.16 -2.58 -0.82
CA GLN A 35 -13.36 -1.69 -1.66
C GLN A 35 -14.22 -0.62 -2.34
N VAL A 36 -15.39 -1.00 -2.87
CA VAL A 36 -16.36 -0.07 -3.45
C VAL A 36 -16.88 0.91 -2.40
N ALA A 37 -17.11 0.47 -1.17
CA ALA A 37 -17.53 1.36 -0.09
C ALA A 37 -16.45 2.38 0.29
N ILE A 38 -15.18 1.97 0.36
CA ILE A 38 -14.03 2.85 0.60
C ILE A 38 -13.87 3.88 -0.52
N ASN A 39 -14.04 3.46 -1.78
CA ASN A 39 -13.96 4.36 -2.94
C ASN A 39 -15.10 5.39 -2.93
N LYS A 40 -16.32 4.97 -2.58
CA LYS A 40 -17.46 5.90 -2.41
C LYS A 40 -17.27 6.87 -1.24
N LEU A 41 -16.68 6.43 -0.13
CA LEU A 41 -16.31 7.32 0.98
C LEU A 41 -15.22 8.31 0.56
N THR A 42 -14.28 7.88 -0.29
CA THR A 42 -13.24 8.77 -0.83
C THR A 42 -13.84 9.84 -1.75
N GLN A 43 -14.76 9.49 -2.65
CA GLN A 43 -15.47 10.46 -3.48
C GLN A 43 -16.28 11.46 -2.64
N ARG A 44 -16.97 10.99 -1.60
CA ARG A 44 -17.73 11.87 -0.70
C ARG A 44 -16.88 12.84 0.12
N ILE A 45 -15.64 12.46 0.44
CA ILE A 45 -14.67 13.35 1.11
C ILE A 45 -14.28 14.53 0.20
N ASP A 46 -14.23 14.28 -1.11
CA ASP A 46 -13.86 15.28 -2.11
C ASP A 46 -15.06 16.20 -2.46
N GLU A 47 -16.29 15.68 -2.37
CA GLU A 47 -17.53 16.40 -2.69
C GLU A 47 -18.08 17.27 -1.53
N ASP A 48 -17.99 16.82 -0.26
CA ASP A 48 -18.53 17.53 0.91
C ASP A 48 -17.43 17.87 1.96
N PRO A 49 -16.83 19.07 1.90
CA PRO A 49 -15.75 19.47 2.81
C PRO A 49 -16.20 19.72 4.26
N ASP A 50 -17.49 20.00 4.50
CA ASP A 50 -18.01 20.34 5.84
C ASP A 50 -18.00 19.16 6.82
N HIS A 51 -18.10 17.92 6.33
CA HIS A 51 -18.07 16.70 7.14
C HIS A 51 -16.81 15.85 6.91
N LYS A 52 -15.77 16.46 6.33
CA LYS A 52 -14.52 15.80 5.93
C LYS A 52 -13.88 14.98 7.05
N ALA A 53 -13.92 15.48 8.30
CA ALA A 53 -13.35 14.79 9.45
C ALA A 53 -14.09 13.50 9.82
N GLU A 54 -15.42 13.48 9.66
CA GLU A 54 -16.25 12.30 9.95
C GLU A 54 -16.09 11.24 8.87
N TRP A 55 -16.12 11.66 7.60
CA TRP A 55 -15.88 10.76 6.47
C TRP A 55 -14.47 10.19 6.47
N ALA A 56 -13.46 10.97 6.85
CA ALA A 56 -12.09 10.49 7.00
C ALA A 56 -11.96 9.43 8.11
N ARG A 57 -12.70 9.58 9.23
CA ARG A 57 -12.74 8.59 10.31
C ARG A 57 -13.44 7.30 9.86
N GLU A 58 -14.55 7.40 9.13
CA GLU A 58 -15.24 6.22 8.58
C GLU A 58 -14.38 5.50 7.54
N LYS A 59 -13.68 6.24 6.67
CA LYS A 59 -12.72 5.68 5.71
C LYS A 59 -11.59 4.93 6.41
N ALA A 60 -10.96 5.53 7.43
CA ALA A 60 -9.87 4.89 8.17
C ALA A 60 -10.33 3.59 8.86
N ARG A 61 -11.55 3.56 9.40
CA ARG A 61 -12.17 2.34 9.95
C ARG A 61 -12.38 1.28 8.87
N ALA A 62 -12.93 1.65 7.73
CA ALA A 62 -13.15 0.74 6.60
C ALA A 62 -11.85 0.15 6.06
N GLU A 63 -10.80 0.95 5.93
CA GLU A 63 -9.46 0.50 5.53
C GLU A 63 -8.84 -0.46 6.54
N THR A 64 -9.05 -0.22 7.83
CA THR A 64 -8.55 -1.10 8.89
C THR A 64 -9.26 -2.46 8.83
N LEU A 65 -10.58 -2.47 8.62
CA LEU A 65 -11.35 -3.71 8.43
C LEU A 65 -10.91 -4.47 7.18
N LEU A 66 -10.62 -3.78 6.08
CA LEU A 66 -10.10 -4.42 4.87
C LEU A 66 -8.75 -5.11 5.12
N LYS A 67 -7.82 -4.43 5.82
CA LYS A 67 -6.51 -5.00 6.17
C LYS A 67 -6.67 -6.25 7.04
N GLN A 68 -7.54 -6.19 8.06
CA GLN A 68 -7.82 -7.33 8.93
C GLN A 68 -8.45 -8.50 8.17
N TRP A 69 -9.36 -8.21 7.25
CA TRP A 69 -9.97 -9.21 6.36
C TRP A 69 -8.94 -9.92 5.47
N LEU A 70 -8.05 -9.17 4.83
CA LEU A 70 -7.01 -9.73 3.98
C LEU A 70 -6.03 -10.62 4.76
N LEU A 71 -5.67 -10.21 5.97
CA LEU A 71 -4.81 -11.02 6.85
C LEU A 71 -5.49 -12.34 7.25
N ALA A 72 -6.77 -12.29 7.60
CA ALA A 72 -7.54 -13.50 7.95
C ALA A 72 -7.67 -14.46 6.75
N GLN A 73 -7.90 -13.94 5.54
CA GLN A 73 -7.95 -14.75 4.32
C GLN A 73 -6.59 -15.40 4.01
N ARG A 74 -5.49 -14.66 4.15
CA ARG A 74 -4.15 -15.21 3.94
C ARG A 74 -3.76 -16.26 4.97
N GLN A 75 -4.16 -16.07 6.23
CA GLN A 75 -3.95 -17.08 7.26
C GLN A 75 -4.70 -18.36 6.92
N ARG A 76 -5.94 -18.26 6.41
CA ARG A 76 -6.70 -19.42 5.96
C ARG A 76 -6.04 -20.14 4.79
N SER A 77 -5.58 -19.43 3.77
CA SER A 77 -4.93 -20.08 2.62
C SER A 77 -3.68 -20.83 3.07
N LEU A 78 -2.87 -20.24 3.94
CA LEU A 78 -1.70 -20.89 4.53
C LEU A 78 -2.06 -22.10 5.38
N GLN A 79 -3.19 -22.05 6.09
CA GLN A 79 -3.64 -23.15 6.93
C GLN A 79 -4.21 -24.30 6.09
N GLN A 80 -4.90 -23.99 4.98
CA GLN A 80 -5.31 -24.99 3.98
C GLN A 80 -4.11 -25.63 3.29
N GLU A 81 -3.11 -24.84 2.87
CA GLU A 81 -1.86 -25.37 2.30
C GLU A 81 -1.10 -26.24 3.32
N HIS A 82 -1.04 -25.81 4.59
CA HIS A 82 -0.45 -26.61 5.66
C HIS A 82 -1.20 -27.92 5.87
N ASP A 83 -2.53 -27.88 5.92
CA ASP A 83 -3.36 -29.06 6.10
C ASP A 83 -3.25 -30.00 4.89
N GLU A 84 -3.24 -29.48 3.65
CA GLU A 84 -2.97 -30.28 2.43
C GLU A 84 -1.58 -30.92 2.44
N LEU A 85 -0.56 -30.22 2.95
CA LEU A 85 0.79 -30.76 3.11
C LEU A 85 0.88 -31.82 4.22
N MET A 86 0.03 -31.72 5.25
CA MET A 86 -0.01 -32.66 6.38
C MET A 86 -0.93 -33.86 6.14
N ASP A 87 -1.96 -33.69 5.32
CA ASP A 87 -2.92 -34.72 4.90
C ASP A 87 -2.46 -35.47 3.63
N MET A 88 -1.29 -35.10 3.09
CA MET A 88 -0.53 -35.98 2.20
C MET A 88 -0.42 -37.35 2.86
N PRO A 89 -1.00 -38.41 2.26
CA PRO A 89 -0.94 -39.73 2.84
C PRO A 89 0.53 -40.05 3.06
N LYS A 90 0.89 -40.37 4.31
CA LYS A 90 2.13 -41.07 4.62
C LYS A 90 2.09 -42.39 3.85
N VAL A 91 2.41 -42.34 2.56
CA VAL A 91 2.52 -43.52 1.72
C VAL A 91 3.66 -44.32 2.30
N ARG A 92 3.27 -45.27 3.16
CA ARG A 92 3.94 -46.54 3.37
C ARG A 92 5.40 -46.41 3.80
N ALA A 93 5.63 -45.88 5.00
CA ALA A 93 6.80 -46.24 5.79
C ALA A 93 6.62 -47.65 6.40
N GLU A 94 6.25 -48.65 5.59
CA GLU A 94 6.47 -50.04 5.93
C GLU A 94 7.96 -50.32 5.71
N SER A 95 8.74 -50.07 6.76
CA SER A 95 9.94 -50.83 7.17
C SER A 95 10.93 -51.35 6.11
N MET A 96 11.19 -50.66 4.99
CA MET A 96 12.45 -50.85 4.29
C MET A 96 13.51 -50.01 5.01
N LYS A 97 14.30 -50.65 5.87
CA LYS A 97 15.51 -50.06 6.43
C LYS A 97 16.33 -49.49 5.28
N ALA A 98 16.39 -48.15 5.16
CA ALA A 98 17.17 -47.49 4.14
C ALA A 98 18.63 -47.96 4.26
N THR A 99 19.15 -48.57 3.21
CA THR A 99 20.54 -49.00 3.16
C THR A 99 21.44 -47.78 3.34
N HIS A 100 22.58 -47.90 4.00
CA HIS A 100 23.50 -46.78 4.29
C HIS A 100 23.87 -45.96 3.02
N ALA A 101 23.83 -46.60 1.85
CA ALA A 101 24.01 -45.99 0.53
C ALA A 101 22.86 -45.03 0.12
N ASP A 102 21.62 -45.33 0.49
CA ASP A 102 20.46 -44.48 0.20
C ASP A 102 20.43 -43.24 1.10
N VAL A 103 20.88 -43.39 2.35
CA VAL A 103 21.11 -42.26 3.27
C VAL A 103 22.20 -41.35 2.74
N HIS A 104 23.32 -41.90 2.24
CA HIS A 104 24.38 -41.10 1.62
C HIS A 104 23.90 -40.36 0.36
N ARG A 105 23.19 -41.03 -0.55
CA ARG A 105 22.63 -40.38 -1.75
C ARG A 105 21.56 -39.35 -1.42
N SER A 106 20.78 -39.56 -0.37
CA SER A 106 19.83 -38.57 0.15
C SER A 106 20.59 -37.35 0.68
N MET A 107 21.62 -37.58 1.50
CA MET A 107 22.45 -36.54 2.08
C MET A 107 23.21 -35.73 1.02
N GLU A 108 23.71 -36.37 -0.04
CA GLU A 108 24.31 -35.68 -1.19
C GLU A 108 23.29 -34.82 -1.94
N ARG A 109 22.06 -35.31 -2.15
CA ARG A 109 20.98 -34.55 -2.77
C ARG A 109 20.61 -33.34 -1.91
N THR A 110 20.48 -33.54 -0.60
CA THR A 110 20.20 -32.45 0.35
C THR A 110 21.34 -31.44 0.37
N ASN A 111 22.61 -31.86 0.34
CA ASN A 111 23.75 -30.95 0.31
C ASN A 111 23.80 -30.11 -0.97
N ARG A 112 23.47 -30.72 -2.12
CA ARG A 112 23.37 -29.98 -3.40
C ARG A 112 22.21 -28.98 -3.37
N ALA A 113 21.05 -29.38 -2.84
CA ALA A 113 19.90 -28.48 -2.67
C ALA A 113 20.22 -27.32 -1.72
N LEU A 114 20.92 -27.59 -0.62
CA LEU A 114 21.33 -26.58 0.35
C LEU A 114 22.28 -25.55 -0.28
N ARG A 115 23.26 -26.02 -1.07
CA ARG A 115 24.19 -25.13 -1.80
C ARG A 115 23.45 -24.26 -2.82
N ALA A 116 22.53 -24.85 -3.59
CA ALA A 116 21.71 -24.09 -4.53
C ALA A 116 20.85 -23.03 -3.82
N GLN A 117 20.30 -23.34 -2.64
CA GLN A 117 19.56 -22.35 -1.85
C GLN A 117 20.46 -21.23 -1.31
N ILE A 118 21.68 -21.55 -0.88
CA ILE A 118 22.65 -20.54 -0.41
C ILE A 118 23.01 -19.59 -1.56
N GLU A 119 23.33 -20.10 -2.75
CA GLU A 119 23.64 -19.28 -3.94
C GLU A 119 22.46 -18.37 -4.31
N LEU A 120 21.24 -18.91 -4.29
CA LEU A 120 20.03 -18.15 -4.59
C LEU A 120 19.76 -17.07 -3.54
N SER A 121 20.04 -17.35 -2.27
CA SER A 121 19.94 -16.36 -1.18
C SER A 121 20.96 -15.23 -1.31
N GLU A 122 22.19 -15.54 -1.76
CA GLU A 122 23.21 -14.53 -2.02
C GLU A 122 22.84 -13.63 -3.20
N GLU A 123 22.27 -14.21 -4.26
CA GLU A 123 21.81 -13.44 -5.42
C GLU A 123 20.64 -12.51 -5.04
N VAL A 124 19.69 -13.00 -4.25
CA VAL A 124 18.60 -12.18 -3.70
C VAL A 124 19.14 -11.07 -2.81
N ARG A 125 20.16 -11.35 -1.98
CA ARG A 125 20.81 -10.34 -1.14
C ARG A 125 21.51 -9.26 -1.97
N ARG A 126 22.20 -9.65 -3.07
CA ARG A 126 22.80 -8.69 -4.01
C ARG A 126 21.75 -7.80 -4.66
N ARG A 127 20.67 -8.39 -5.22
CA ARG A 127 19.57 -7.62 -5.83
C ARG A 127 18.88 -6.68 -4.83
N MET A 128 18.70 -7.11 -3.58
CA MET A 128 18.18 -6.22 -2.53
C MET A 128 19.15 -5.06 -2.25
N GLY A 129 20.45 -5.34 -2.18
CA GLY A 129 21.50 -4.31 -2.04
C GLY A 129 21.46 -3.27 -3.16
N ASP A 130 21.34 -3.73 -4.41
CA ASP A 130 21.22 -2.85 -5.58
C ASP A 130 19.91 -2.04 -5.53
N GLY A 131 18.80 -2.67 -5.17
CA GLY A 131 17.51 -2.00 -4.98
C GLY A 131 17.57 -0.90 -3.90
N THR A 132 18.26 -1.13 -2.78
CA THR A 132 18.46 -0.07 -1.76
C THR A 132 19.29 1.10 -2.27
N ASN A 133 20.30 0.85 -3.10
CA ASN A 133 21.10 1.92 -3.71
C ASN A 133 20.28 2.74 -4.71
N ASP A 134 19.43 2.11 -5.51
CA ASP A 134 18.53 2.80 -6.42
C ASP A 134 17.45 3.59 -5.69
N LEU A 135 16.91 3.07 -4.57
CA LEU A 135 16.02 3.84 -3.69
C LEU A 135 16.72 5.08 -3.12
N LYS A 136 17.99 4.95 -2.71
CA LYS A 136 18.75 6.10 -2.19
C LYS A 136 18.97 7.16 -3.28
N LYS A 137 19.38 6.75 -4.49
CA LYS A 137 19.54 7.66 -5.64
C LYS A 137 18.23 8.34 -6.04
N THR A 138 17.11 7.61 -6.04
CA THR A 138 15.81 8.21 -6.33
C THR A 138 15.40 9.19 -5.25
N HIS A 139 15.65 8.89 -3.98
CA HIS A 139 15.40 9.83 -2.88
C HIS A 139 16.21 11.12 -2.99
N GLU A 140 17.51 11.02 -3.33
CA GLU A 140 18.37 12.17 -3.61
C GLU A 140 17.82 13.02 -4.77
N ARG A 141 17.38 12.39 -5.86
CA ARG A 141 16.71 13.10 -6.98
C ARG A 141 15.41 13.78 -6.55
N TYR A 142 14.60 13.15 -5.71
CA TYR A 142 13.38 13.78 -5.17
C TYR A 142 13.72 15.00 -4.31
N ALA A 143 14.79 14.96 -3.53
CA ALA A 143 15.26 16.11 -2.75
C ALA A 143 15.70 17.27 -3.67
N GLU A 144 16.48 16.98 -4.71
CA GLU A 144 16.88 17.99 -5.72
C GLU A 144 15.67 18.62 -6.43
N VAL A 145 14.70 17.80 -6.84
CA VAL A 145 13.47 18.29 -7.49
C VAL A 145 12.69 19.19 -6.53
N LYS A 146 12.60 18.82 -5.25
CA LYS A 146 11.94 19.64 -4.22
C LYS A 146 12.62 20.98 -4.03
N GLU A 147 13.95 21.04 -4.07
CA GLU A 147 14.69 22.31 -4.02
C GLU A 147 14.42 23.18 -5.24
N LYS A 148 14.43 22.62 -6.45
CA LYS A 148 14.07 23.35 -7.68
C LYS A 148 12.63 23.87 -7.63
N LEU A 149 11.70 23.12 -7.06
CA LEU A 149 10.32 23.53 -6.84
C LEU A 149 10.22 24.73 -5.87
N LYS A 150 11.03 24.71 -4.80
CA LYS A 150 11.10 25.84 -3.86
C LYS A 150 11.73 27.09 -4.49
N GLN A 151 12.74 26.92 -5.35
CA GLN A 151 13.36 28.02 -6.09
C GLN A 151 12.38 28.64 -7.09
N THR A 152 11.69 27.82 -7.88
CA THR A 152 10.67 28.30 -8.83
C THR A 152 9.51 29.00 -8.13
N GLN A 153 9.06 28.50 -6.97
CA GLN A 153 8.04 29.18 -6.17
C GLN A 153 8.50 30.54 -5.63
N ARG A 154 9.77 30.69 -5.24
CA ARG A 154 10.33 31.99 -4.84
C ARG A 154 10.36 32.98 -5.99
N LEU A 155 10.83 32.53 -7.17
CA LEU A 155 10.84 33.35 -8.38
C LEU A 155 9.43 33.79 -8.79
N LEU A 156 8.45 32.87 -8.73
CA LEU A 156 7.06 33.22 -8.99
C LEU A 156 6.53 34.26 -8.00
N LYS A 157 6.89 34.16 -6.72
CA LYS A 157 6.46 35.11 -5.69
C LYS A 157 7.10 36.50 -5.87
N GLU A 158 8.35 36.56 -6.29
CA GLU A 158 9.03 37.81 -6.65
C GLU A 158 8.38 38.46 -7.89
N LEU A 159 8.09 37.66 -8.92
CA LEU A 159 7.40 38.13 -10.13
C LEU A 159 5.98 38.65 -9.82
N ASP A 160 5.23 37.95 -8.97
CA ASP A 160 3.89 38.38 -8.55
C ASP A 160 3.95 39.69 -7.76
N HIS A 161 4.95 39.85 -6.89
CA HIS A 161 5.17 41.10 -6.16
C HIS A 161 5.55 42.27 -7.08
N GLN A 162 6.41 42.03 -8.08
CA GLN A 162 6.75 43.03 -9.09
C GLN A 162 5.54 43.43 -9.94
N ALA A 163 4.71 42.45 -10.35
CA ALA A 163 3.49 42.70 -11.09
C ALA A 163 2.47 43.51 -10.27
N TYR A 164 2.36 43.22 -8.97
CA TYR A 164 1.52 43.99 -8.05
C TYR A 164 2.01 45.43 -7.91
N MET A 165 3.31 45.65 -7.66
CA MET A 165 3.88 47.00 -7.58
C MET A 165 3.68 47.76 -8.89
N GLY A 166 3.88 47.13 -10.05
CA GLY A 166 3.61 47.74 -11.35
C GLY A 166 2.17 48.24 -11.50
N LYS A 167 1.18 47.45 -11.08
CA LYS A 167 -0.24 47.89 -11.06
C LYS A 167 -0.47 49.08 -10.14
N VAL A 168 0.16 49.09 -8.96
CA VAL A 168 0.07 50.22 -8.01
C VAL A 168 0.68 51.48 -8.60
N TRP A 169 1.84 51.40 -9.24
CA TRP A 169 2.49 52.53 -9.90
C TRP A 169 1.65 53.09 -11.06
N ILE A 170 1.03 52.21 -11.86
CA ILE A 170 0.12 52.62 -12.95
C ILE A 170 -1.13 53.32 -12.37
N ALA A 171 -1.73 52.75 -11.33
CA ALA A 171 -2.90 53.34 -10.68
C ALA A 171 -2.59 54.71 -10.05
N ALA A 172 -1.42 54.84 -9.40
CA ALA A 172 -0.95 56.11 -8.87
C ALA A 172 -0.69 57.14 -9.98
N GLY A 173 -0.07 56.74 -11.09
CA GLY A 173 0.14 57.60 -12.26
C GLY A 173 -1.18 58.07 -12.89
N MET A 174 -2.16 57.18 -13.01
CA MET A 174 -3.51 57.53 -13.47
C MET A 174 -4.21 58.51 -12.53
N PHE A 175 -4.07 58.34 -11.22
CA PHE A 175 -4.68 59.22 -10.23
C PHE A 175 -4.10 60.64 -10.31
N VAL A 176 -2.78 60.77 -10.46
CA VAL A 176 -2.12 62.06 -10.67
C VAL A 176 -2.54 62.69 -12.00
N PHE A 177 -2.62 61.91 -13.08
CA PHE A 177 -3.12 62.40 -14.37
C PHE A 177 -4.56 62.91 -14.29
N ALA A 178 -5.45 62.16 -13.63
CA ALA A 178 -6.83 62.58 -13.44
C ALA A 178 -6.91 63.85 -12.58
N ALA A 179 -6.10 63.96 -11.52
CA ALA A 179 -6.05 65.13 -10.66
C ALA A 179 -5.52 66.38 -11.37
N VAL A 180 -4.56 66.23 -12.29
CA VAL A 180 -4.00 67.35 -13.09
C VAL A 180 -4.92 67.77 -14.24
N VAL A 181 -5.68 66.84 -14.82
CA VAL A 181 -6.61 67.15 -15.93
C VAL A 181 -7.93 67.75 -15.42
N LEU A 182 -8.31 67.50 -14.16
CA LEU A 182 -9.51 68.04 -13.53
C LEU A 182 -9.28 69.36 -12.74
N LEU A 183 -8.06 69.87 -12.71
CA LEU A 183 -7.66 71.15 -12.10
C LEU A 183 -7.41 72.21 -13.20
#